data_AF-A0A1X1YUY1-F1
#
_entry.id   AF-A0A1X1YUY1-F1
#
_cell.length_a   1.000
_cell.length_b   1.000
_cell.length_c   1.000
_cell.angle_alpha   90.00
_cell.angle_beta   90.00
_cell.angle_gamma   90.00
#
_symmetry.space_group_name_H-M   'P 1'
#
loop_
_entity.id
_entity.type
_entity.pdbx_description
1 polymer ?
#
loop_
_entity_poly.entity_id
_entity_poly.type
_entity_poly.pdbx_seq_one_letter_code
_entity_poly.pdbx_strand_id
1 'polypeptide(L)'
;MLTAGSDSSPDADDDEASLTDLIEQPAKVMRIGTMIKQLLEEVRAAPLDDASRARLREIHSASIRELEDGLAPELREELDRLTLPLREDATPSDAELRIAQAQLVGWLEGLFHGIQTALFAQQMAARAQLEQMRHGALPPGAVGGGHSQGHTGSGQYL
;
A
#
# COMPACT_ATOMS: atom_id res chain seq x y z
N MET A 1 6.21 -22.76 -43.75
CA MET A 1 5.25 -21.70 -43.41
C MET A 1 5.25 -21.60 -41.89
N LEU A 2 5.91 -20.57 -41.34
CA LEU A 2 6.07 -20.38 -39.90
C LEU A 2 4.83 -19.66 -39.35
N THR A 3 4.21 -20.19 -38.29
CA THR A 3 3.26 -19.45 -37.46
C THR A 3 3.92 -19.17 -36.11
N ALA A 4 4.28 -17.91 -35.89
CA ALA A 4 4.73 -17.38 -34.62
C ALA A 4 3.56 -17.41 -33.62
N GLY A 5 3.76 -18.10 -32.50
CA GLY A 5 2.89 -17.97 -31.33
C GLY A 5 3.20 -16.65 -30.64
N SER A 6 2.17 -15.84 -30.47
CA SER A 6 2.16 -14.60 -29.70
C SER A 6 2.53 -14.86 -28.24
N ASP A 7 3.66 -14.30 -27.82
CA ASP A 7 4.07 -14.19 -26.43
C ASP A 7 3.26 -13.04 -25.80
N SER A 8 2.20 -13.38 -25.09
CA SER A 8 1.44 -12.44 -24.28
C SER A 8 2.05 -12.39 -22.88
N SER A 9 2.89 -11.38 -22.64
CA SER A 9 3.35 -11.03 -21.29
C SER A 9 2.14 -10.65 -20.43
N PRO A 10 1.96 -11.20 -19.22
CA PRO A 10 0.92 -10.75 -18.31
C PRO A 10 1.23 -9.34 -17.80
N ASP A 11 0.21 -8.49 -17.84
CA ASP A 11 0.23 -7.05 -17.59
C ASP A 11 0.63 -6.69 -16.15
N ALA A 12 1.72 -5.93 -16.00
CA ALA A 12 2.11 -5.33 -14.72
C ALA A 12 1.16 -4.18 -14.27
N ASP A 13 0.30 -3.70 -15.17
CA ASP A 13 -0.74 -2.70 -14.86
C ASP A 13 -1.94 -3.33 -14.12
N ASP A 14 -2.17 -4.65 -14.23
CA ASP A 14 -3.29 -5.35 -13.59
C ASP A 14 -3.08 -5.47 -12.06
N ASP A 15 -1.83 -5.51 -11.62
CA ASP A 15 -1.46 -5.56 -10.20
C ASP A 15 -1.63 -4.20 -9.48
N GLU A 16 -1.54 -3.06 -10.19
CA GLU A 16 -1.71 -1.72 -9.60
C GLU A 16 -3.19 -1.44 -9.28
N ALA A 17 -4.09 -1.81 -10.19
CA ALA A 17 -5.53 -1.80 -9.95
C ALA A 17 -5.87 -2.77 -8.80
N SER A 18 -5.46 -4.02 -8.90
CA SER A 18 -5.81 -5.09 -7.95
C SER A 18 -5.56 -4.73 -6.47
N LEU A 19 -4.42 -4.10 -6.15
CA LEU A 19 -4.10 -3.80 -4.75
C LEU A 19 -4.76 -2.51 -4.21
N THR A 20 -4.97 -1.52 -5.08
CA THR A 20 -5.69 -0.30 -4.70
C THR A 20 -7.20 -0.51 -4.66
N ASP A 21 -7.69 -1.47 -5.45
CA ASP A 21 -9.09 -1.92 -5.49
C ASP A 21 -9.52 -2.65 -4.21
N LEU A 22 -8.56 -3.12 -3.39
CA LEU A 22 -8.86 -3.69 -2.08
C LEU A 22 -9.54 -2.68 -1.12
N ILE A 23 -9.37 -1.37 -1.35
CA ILE A 23 -10.02 -0.32 -0.57
C ILE A 23 -10.95 0.50 -1.47
N GLU A 24 -12.24 0.14 -1.45
CA GLU A 24 -13.28 0.82 -2.23
C GLU A 24 -13.46 2.29 -1.81
N GLN A 25 -13.29 2.62 -0.53
CA GLN A 25 -13.46 3.99 0.00
C GLN A 25 -12.29 4.44 0.87
N PRO A 26 -11.12 4.80 0.30
CA PRO A 26 -9.91 5.10 1.07
C PRO A 26 -10.08 6.22 2.10
N ALA A 27 -10.74 7.32 1.70
CA ALA A 27 -10.98 8.45 2.59
C ALA A 27 -11.86 8.08 3.80
N LYS A 28 -12.86 7.20 3.60
CA LYS A 28 -13.73 6.73 4.68
C LYS A 28 -12.95 5.86 5.66
N VAL A 29 -12.22 4.86 5.15
CA VAL A 29 -11.41 3.94 5.96
C VAL A 29 -10.36 4.70 6.77
N MET A 30 -9.66 5.67 6.17
CA MET A 30 -8.69 6.51 6.88
C MET A 30 -9.32 7.34 8.01
N ARG A 31 -10.50 7.92 7.77
CA ARG A 31 -11.21 8.73 8.78
C ARG A 31 -11.65 7.86 9.97
N ILE A 32 -12.20 6.68 9.71
CA ILE A 32 -12.62 5.74 10.76
C ILE A 32 -11.40 5.20 11.51
N GLY A 33 -10.33 4.81 10.81
CA GLY A 33 -9.08 4.36 11.44
C GLY A 33 -8.46 5.41 12.36
N THR A 34 -8.46 6.68 11.93
CA THR A 34 -7.98 7.80 12.76
C THR A 34 -8.84 7.99 14.01
N MET A 35 -10.16 7.91 13.88
CA MET A 35 -11.10 7.99 15.01
C MET A 35 -10.85 6.86 16.02
N ILE A 36 -10.73 5.61 15.56
CA ILE A 36 -10.42 4.44 16.40
C ILE A 36 -9.09 4.65 17.14
N LYS A 37 -8.06 5.15 16.45
CA LYS A 37 -6.75 5.43 17.06
C LYS A 37 -6.84 6.47 18.18
N GLN A 38 -7.56 7.57 17.96
CA GLN A 38 -7.77 8.59 19.00
C GLN A 38 -8.53 8.02 20.20
N LEU A 39 -9.58 7.22 19.96
CA LEU A 39 -10.31 6.57 21.04
C LEU A 39 -9.44 5.59 21.84
N LEU A 40 -8.56 4.83 21.17
CA LEU A 40 -7.58 3.97 21.83
C LEU A 40 -6.63 4.75 22.73
N GLU A 41 -6.17 5.92 22.28
CA GLU A 41 -5.33 6.83 23.06
C GLU A 41 -6.07 7.33 24.31
N GLU A 42 -7.35 7.69 24.19
CA GLU A 42 -8.19 8.08 25.33
C GLU A 42 -8.33 6.97 26.38
N VAL A 43 -8.60 5.71 25.96
CA VAL A 43 -8.68 4.57 26.91
C VAL A 43 -7.33 4.30 27.59
N ARG A 44 -6.22 4.65 26.96
CA ARG A 44 -4.87 4.52 27.55
C ARG A 44 -4.55 5.66 28.51
N ALA A 45 -5.17 6.83 28.33
CA ALA A 45 -4.86 8.02 29.10
C ALA A 45 -5.45 7.99 30.52
N ALA A 46 -6.68 7.48 30.67
CA ALA A 46 -7.35 7.40 31.97
C ALA A 46 -8.37 6.25 32.03
N PRO A 47 -8.68 5.73 33.25
CA PRO A 47 -9.74 4.75 33.44
C PRO A 47 -11.12 5.30 33.02
N LEU A 48 -11.94 4.45 32.41
CA LEU A 48 -13.30 4.83 31.97
C LEU A 48 -14.37 4.34 32.95
N ASP A 49 -15.44 5.11 33.08
CA ASP A 49 -16.64 4.67 33.78
C ASP A 49 -17.47 3.68 32.93
N ASP A 50 -18.42 3.00 33.58
CA ASP A 50 -19.21 1.94 32.95
C ASP A 50 -20.02 2.45 31.74
N ALA A 51 -20.54 3.68 31.82
CA ALA A 51 -21.30 4.31 30.75
C ALA A 51 -20.41 4.58 29.51
N SER A 52 -19.20 5.08 29.73
CA SER A 52 -18.22 5.34 28.66
C SER A 52 -17.76 4.04 28.02
N ARG A 53 -17.54 2.98 28.80
CA ARG A 53 -17.18 1.65 28.27
C ARG A 53 -18.30 1.02 27.45
N ALA A 54 -19.55 1.15 27.90
CA ALA A 54 -20.72 0.69 27.14
C ALA A 54 -20.85 1.45 25.81
N ARG A 55 -20.69 2.78 25.83
CA ARG A 55 -20.69 3.60 24.61
C ARG A 55 -19.54 3.23 23.68
N LEU A 56 -18.34 2.97 24.20
CA LEU A 56 -17.19 2.66 23.36
C LEU A 56 -17.33 1.29 22.67
N ARG A 57 -18.00 0.32 23.30
CA ARG A 57 -18.39 -0.93 22.65
C ARG A 57 -19.28 -0.69 21.44
N GLU A 58 -20.29 0.15 21.58
CA GLU A 58 -21.21 0.49 20.47
C GLU A 58 -20.46 1.19 19.34
N ILE A 59 -19.57 2.14 19.66
CA ILE A 59 -18.72 2.82 18.69
C ILE A 59 -17.81 1.81 17.98
N HIS A 60 -17.21 0.86 18.69
CA HIS A 60 -16.38 -0.17 18.11
C HIS A 60 -17.16 -1.03 17.09
N SER A 61 -18.32 -1.55 17.49
CA SER A 61 -19.17 -2.36 16.60
C SER A 61 -19.70 -1.56 15.40
N ALA A 62 -20.00 -0.27 15.56
CA ALA A 62 -20.38 0.59 14.45
C ALA A 62 -19.18 0.87 13.52
N SER A 63 -17.98 1.06 14.08
CA SER A 63 -16.78 1.34 13.30
C SER A 63 -16.38 0.15 12.42
N ILE A 64 -16.54 -1.09 12.89
CA ILE A 64 -16.30 -2.30 12.08
C ILE A 64 -17.23 -2.31 10.86
N ARG A 65 -18.54 -2.09 11.06
CA ARG A 65 -19.52 -2.03 9.96
C ARG A 65 -19.20 -0.92 8.96
N GLU A 66 -18.79 0.25 9.44
CA GLU A 66 -18.39 1.37 8.57
C GLU A 66 -17.07 1.10 7.83
N LEU A 67 -16.14 0.35 8.42
CA LEU A 67 -14.92 -0.10 7.76
C LEU A 67 -15.26 -1.12 6.67
N GLU A 68 -16.09 -2.11 6.96
CA GLU A 68 -16.52 -3.13 5.99
C GLU A 68 -17.10 -2.48 4.72
N ASP A 69 -17.99 -1.50 4.86
CA ASP A 69 -18.55 -0.76 3.73
C ASP A 69 -17.51 -0.03 2.86
N GLY A 70 -16.32 0.24 3.39
CA GLY A 70 -15.22 0.89 2.67
C GLY A 70 -14.14 -0.06 2.13
N LEU A 71 -14.27 -1.37 2.36
CA LEU A 71 -13.29 -2.40 2.00
C LEU A 71 -13.85 -3.32 0.92
N ALA A 72 -12.98 -3.92 0.10
CA ALA A 72 -13.36 -4.98 -0.83
C ALA A 72 -13.80 -6.27 -0.09
N PRO A 73 -14.59 -7.16 -0.73
CA PRO A 73 -15.09 -8.38 -0.12
C PRO A 73 -14.02 -9.23 0.57
N GLU A 74 -12.84 -9.37 -0.03
CA GLU A 74 -11.73 -10.15 0.49
C GLU A 74 -11.24 -9.63 1.84
N LEU A 75 -11.12 -8.30 1.96
CA LEU A 75 -10.72 -7.64 3.20
C LEU A 75 -11.85 -7.61 4.24
N ARG A 76 -13.12 -7.58 3.81
CA ARG A 76 -14.27 -7.73 4.72
C ARG A 76 -14.23 -9.09 5.39
N GLU A 77 -14.04 -10.14 4.61
CA GLU A 77 -13.94 -11.51 5.15
C GLU A 77 -12.71 -11.68 6.03
N GLU A 78 -11.58 -11.05 5.69
CA GLU A 78 -10.40 -11.05 6.54
C GLU A 78 -10.66 -10.35 7.88
N LEU A 79 -11.27 -9.16 7.84
CA LEU A 79 -11.62 -8.39 9.03
C LEU A 79 -12.53 -9.20 9.95
N ASP A 80 -13.62 -9.78 9.43
CA ASP A 80 -14.57 -10.59 10.20
C ASP A 80 -13.90 -11.80 10.86
N ARG A 81 -12.98 -12.50 10.16
CA ARG A 81 -12.23 -13.63 10.75
C ARG A 81 -11.29 -13.22 11.88
N LEU A 82 -10.74 -12.00 11.83
CA LEU A 82 -9.75 -11.54 12.80
C LEU A 82 -10.40 -10.84 13.99
N THR A 83 -11.50 -10.11 13.79
CA THR A 83 -12.16 -9.35 14.84
C THR A 83 -13.14 -10.22 15.62
N LEU A 84 -12.87 -10.44 16.90
CA LEU A 84 -13.85 -11.07 17.78
C LEU A 84 -14.80 -10.00 18.34
N PRO A 85 -16.13 -10.16 18.21
CA PRO A 85 -17.08 -9.23 18.81
C PRO A 85 -16.94 -9.15 20.33
N LEU A 86 -17.01 -7.93 20.87
CA LEU A 86 -17.15 -7.71 22.31
C LEU A 86 -18.49 -8.27 22.78
N ARG A 87 -18.48 -8.92 23.95
CA ARG A 87 -19.67 -9.49 24.58
C ARG A 87 -20.78 -8.45 24.76
N GLU A 88 -22.02 -8.82 24.46
CA GLU A 88 -23.19 -7.94 24.63
C GLU A 88 -23.85 -8.05 26.01
N ASP A 89 -23.62 -9.14 26.71
CA ASP A 89 -24.26 -9.47 28.00
C ASP A 89 -23.57 -8.82 29.21
N ALA A 90 -22.43 -8.15 29.00
CA ALA A 90 -21.65 -7.49 30.03
C ALA A 90 -20.96 -6.22 29.51
N THR A 91 -20.82 -5.22 30.38
CA THR A 91 -19.99 -4.04 30.07
C THR A 91 -18.53 -4.48 29.95
N PRO A 92 -17.84 -4.19 28.84
CA PRO A 92 -16.45 -4.59 28.68
C PRO A 92 -15.55 -3.83 29.65
N SER A 93 -14.43 -4.43 29.98
CA SER A 93 -13.35 -3.80 30.74
C SER A 93 -12.52 -2.84 29.87
N ASP A 94 -11.79 -1.91 30.51
CA ASP A 94 -10.82 -1.06 29.82
C ASP A 94 -9.76 -1.88 29.07
N ALA A 95 -9.41 -3.06 29.58
CA ALA A 95 -8.45 -3.95 28.94
C ALA A 95 -9.01 -4.55 27.64
N GLU A 96 -10.24 -5.05 27.66
CA GLU A 96 -10.91 -5.59 26.47
C GLU A 96 -11.06 -4.50 25.39
N LEU A 97 -11.49 -3.30 25.77
CA LEU A 97 -11.61 -2.16 24.85
C LEU A 97 -10.25 -1.78 24.24
N ARG A 98 -9.18 -1.73 25.04
CA ARG A 98 -7.83 -1.44 24.54
C ARG A 98 -7.35 -2.49 23.54
N ILE A 99 -7.57 -3.78 23.82
CA ILE A 99 -7.15 -4.86 22.91
C ILE A 99 -7.95 -4.80 21.62
N ALA A 100 -9.28 -4.69 21.69
CA ALA A 100 -10.15 -4.64 20.52
C ALA A 100 -9.82 -3.45 19.60
N GLN A 101 -9.65 -2.26 20.18
CA GLN A 101 -9.27 -1.06 19.41
C GLN A 101 -7.84 -1.17 18.85
N ALA A 102 -6.88 -1.66 19.64
CA ALA A 102 -5.50 -1.83 19.18
C ALA A 102 -5.37 -2.85 18.03
N GLN A 103 -6.20 -3.90 18.05
CA GLN A 103 -6.27 -4.86 16.95
C GLN A 103 -6.69 -4.18 15.65
N LEU A 104 -7.77 -3.39 15.67
CA LEU A 104 -8.24 -2.65 14.50
C LEU A 104 -7.20 -1.65 14.00
N VAL A 105 -6.60 -0.86 14.91
CA VAL A 105 -5.56 0.12 14.53
C VAL A 105 -4.37 -0.59 13.89
N GLY A 106 -3.87 -1.65 14.50
CA GLY A 106 -2.71 -2.39 13.99
C GLY A 106 -2.98 -3.05 12.64
N TRP A 107 -4.16 -3.63 12.46
CA TRP A 107 -4.55 -4.22 11.18
C TRP A 107 -4.66 -3.16 10.08
N LEU A 108 -5.30 -2.01 10.37
CA LEU A 108 -5.40 -0.90 9.42
C LEU A 108 -4.03 -0.30 9.08
N GLU A 109 -3.16 -0.10 10.06
CA GLU A 109 -1.79 0.37 9.83
C GLU A 109 -1.01 -0.61 8.94
N GLY A 110 -1.16 -1.92 9.17
CA GLY A 110 -0.56 -2.97 8.32
C GLY A 110 -1.10 -2.94 6.89
N LEU A 111 -2.41 -2.81 6.71
CA LEU A 111 -3.06 -2.72 5.41
C LEU A 111 -2.53 -1.52 4.60
N PHE A 112 -2.55 -0.32 5.19
CA PHE A 112 -2.07 0.87 4.51
C PHE A 112 -0.57 0.80 4.20
N HIS A 113 0.24 0.24 5.10
CA HIS A 113 1.67 0.06 4.87
C HIS A 113 1.95 -0.94 3.73
N GLY A 114 1.20 -2.03 3.66
CA GLY A 114 1.29 -3.02 2.59
C GLY A 114 1.00 -2.41 1.22
N ILE A 115 -0.09 -1.64 1.11
CA ILE A 115 -0.46 -0.95 -0.14
C ILE A 115 0.61 0.08 -0.53
N GLN A 116 1.09 0.89 0.41
CA GLN A 116 2.14 1.88 0.14
C GLN A 116 3.45 1.22 -0.32
N THR A 117 3.81 0.10 0.27
CA THR A 117 5.04 -0.64 -0.06
C THR A 117 4.95 -1.24 -1.46
N ALA A 118 3.81 -1.83 -1.82
CA ALA A 118 3.58 -2.35 -3.16
C ALA A 118 3.61 -1.25 -4.23
N LEU A 119 2.90 -0.14 -4.00
CA LEU A 119 2.92 1.02 -4.91
C LEU A 119 4.32 1.59 -5.08
N PHE A 120 5.10 1.69 -4.00
CA PHE A 120 6.48 2.15 -4.07
C PHE A 120 7.37 1.19 -4.88
N ALA A 121 7.24 -0.13 -4.65
CA ALA A 121 7.99 -1.14 -5.40
C ALA A 121 7.66 -1.10 -6.89
N GLN A 122 6.38 -0.95 -7.25
CA GLN A 122 5.92 -0.78 -8.62
C GLN A 122 6.51 0.47 -9.28
N GLN A 123 6.45 1.63 -8.61
CA GLN A 123 7.05 2.87 -9.13
C GLN A 123 8.56 2.73 -9.39
N MET A 124 9.28 2.00 -8.53
CA MET A 124 10.70 1.75 -8.71
C MET A 124 10.97 0.82 -9.90
N ALA A 125 10.16 -0.24 -10.07
CA ALA A 125 10.26 -1.15 -11.21
C ALA A 125 9.98 -0.43 -12.55
N ALA A 126 8.92 0.40 -12.61
CA ALA A 126 8.59 1.20 -13.78
C ALA A 126 9.71 2.18 -14.15
N ARG A 127 10.33 2.84 -13.17
CA ARG A 127 11.49 3.71 -13.39
C ARG A 127 12.68 2.95 -13.97
N ALA A 128 13.01 1.78 -13.41
CA ALA A 128 14.12 0.96 -13.90
C ALA A 128 13.89 0.48 -15.35
N GLN A 129 12.65 0.12 -15.70
CA GLN A 129 12.29 -0.24 -17.08
C GLN A 129 12.46 0.94 -18.05
N LEU A 130 12.04 2.14 -17.66
CA LEU A 130 12.23 3.35 -18.47
C LEU A 130 13.71 3.68 -18.68
N GLU A 131 14.54 3.57 -17.65
CA GLU A 131 15.99 3.74 -17.76
C GLU A 131 16.60 2.69 -18.70
N GLN A 132 16.22 1.42 -18.59
CA GLN A 132 16.68 0.36 -19.46
C GLN A 132 16.29 0.60 -20.94
N MET A 133 15.08 1.09 -21.20
CA MET A 133 14.64 1.47 -22.54
C MET A 133 15.44 2.67 -23.09
N ARG A 134 15.74 3.67 -22.25
CA ARG A 134 16.58 4.81 -22.64
C ARG A 134 18.02 4.38 -22.95
N HIS A 135 18.57 3.43 -22.19
CA HIS A 135 19.90 2.88 -22.44
C HIS A 135 19.95 1.95 -23.67
N GLY A 136 18.86 1.22 -23.96
CA GLY A 136 18.73 0.38 -25.15
C GLY A 136 18.41 1.13 -26.45
N ALA A 137 17.81 2.31 -26.36
CA ALA A 137 17.46 3.17 -27.50
C ALA A 137 18.57 4.16 -27.90
N LEU A 138 19.70 4.20 -27.18
CA LEU A 138 20.87 4.96 -27.61
C LEU A 138 21.50 4.27 -28.83
N PRO A 139 21.52 4.90 -30.02
CA PRO A 139 22.04 4.26 -31.22
C PRO A 139 23.53 3.94 -31.06
N PRO A 140 23.99 2.71 -31.40
CA PRO A 140 25.41 2.40 -31.50
C PRO A 140 26.00 3.19 -32.69
N GLY A 141 26.48 4.40 -32.44
CA GLY A 141 26.85 5.30 -33.54
C GLY A 141 27.52 6.63 -33.18
N ALA A 142 28.32 6.69 -32.11
CA ALA A 142 29.27 7.80 -31.90
C ALA A 142 30.67 7.33 -31.48
N VAL A 143 31.01 6.08 -31.78
CA VAL A 143 32.41 5.57 -31.82
C VAL A 143 32.71 4.97 -33.18
N GLY A 144 32.40 5.72 -34.24
CA GLY A 144 32.92 5.44 -35.57
C GLY A 144 34.41 5.75 -35.59
N GLY A 145 35.24 4.70 -35.48
CA GLY A 145 36.66 4.79 -35.75
C GLY A 145 36.92 5.24 -37.18
N GLY A 146 37.51 6.43 -37.33
CA GLY A 146 38.16 6.88 -38.55
C GLY A 146 39.67 6.70 -38.42
N HIS A 147 40.17 5.51 -38.76
CA HIS A 147 41.57 5.38 -39.17
C HIS A 147 41.66 5.83 -40.63
N SER A 148 42.16 7.04 -40.88
CA SER A 148 42.71 7.43 -42.17
C SER A 148 44.11 8.02 -41.98
N GLN A 149 45.08 7.21 -42.37
CA GLN A 149 46.47 7.46 -42.69
C GLN A 149 46.79 8.88 -43.23
N GLY A 150 47.81 9.52 -42.64
CA GLY A 150 48.84 10.28 -43.37
C GLY A 150 48.78 11.82 -43.38
N HIS A 151 49.63 12.48 -42.59
CA HIS A 151 50.66 13.40 -43.10
C HIS A 151 51.61 13.89 -41.99
N THR A 152 52.90 13.75 -42.27
CA THR A 152 54.02 14.44 -41.65
C THR A 152 53.89 15.96 -41.77
N GLY A 153 54.09 16.69 -40.66
CA GLY A 153 54.13 18.15 -40.66
C GLY A 153 54.73 18.71 -39.36
N SER A 154 56.05 18.84 -39.35
CA SER A 154 56.82 19.62 -38.39
C SER A 154 56.31 21.07 -38.30
N GLY A 155 56.10 21.59 -37.09
CA GLY A 155 55.62 22.96 -36.86
C GLY A 155 56.00 23.50 -35.49
N GLN A 156 57.27 23.87 -35.38
CA GLN A 156 57.93 24.63 -34.31
C GLN A 156 57.38 26.06 -34.16
N TYR A 157 56.88 26.47 -32.99
CA TYR A 157 56.87 27.86 -32.48
C TYR A 157 56.84 27.80 -30.93
N LEU A 158 57.93 28.15 -30.25
CA LEU A 158 58.19 29.43 -29.55
C LEU A 158 57.22 29.73 -28.42
#